data_AF-A0A7I9XRR8-F1
#
_entry.id   AF-A0A7I9XRR8-F1
#
_cell.length_a   1.000
_cell.length_b   1.000
_cell.length_c   1.000
_cell.angle_alpha   90.00
_cell.angle_beta   90.00
_cell.angle_gamma   90.00
#
_symmetry.space_group_name_H-M   'P 1'
#
loop_
_entity.id
_entity.type
_entity.pdbx_description
1 polymer ?
#
loop_
_entity_poly.entity_id
_entity_poly.type
_entity_poly.pdbx_seq_one_letter_code
_entity_poly.pdbx_strand_id
1 'polypeptide(L)'
;MVFGPGGAQANGIPPLAAGQPGPPPQLAIGNVNTLAAGSSATADLRETAPGGPGIPSAYALDLGLPQGSPGTVGFLIASAEDLVGTLVNGATLLFNSATGKFYPAPLPFLFAYNVTGIPTTGTSGGQVRTLSSLTIPAQTQPYLPLVFASVEVAGTVNTKVDLWPG
;
A
#
# COMPACT_ATOMS: atom_id res chain seq x y z
N MET A 1 -35.95 51.85 -45.44
CA MET A 1 -37.07 52.03 -46.37
C MET A 1 -36.77 51.20 -47.62
N VAL A 2 -37.66 50.30 -48.04
CA VAL A 2 -37.49 49.53 -49.28
C VAL A 2 -38.32 50.19 -50.36
N PHE A 3 -37.70 50.49 -51.50
CA PHE A 3 -38.37 51.10 -52.65
C PHE A 3 -38.69 50.02 -53.69
N GLY A 4 -39.93 50.01 -54.18
CA GLY A 4 -40.33 49.18 -55.31
C GLY A 4 -39.90 49.79 -56.65
N PRO A 5 -39.95 49.02 -57.77
CA PRO A 5 -39.75 49.57 -59.10
C PRO A 5 -40.76 50.70 -59.35
N GLY A 6 -40.27 51.92 -59.57
CA GLY A 6 -41.10 53.12 -59.74
C GLY A 6 -41.18 54.08 -58.54
N GLY A 7 -40.41 53.87 -57.47
CA GLY A 7 -40.23 54.88 -56.41
C GLY A 7 -41.36 54.99 -55.38
N ALA A 8 -42.39 54.14 -55.46
CA ALA A 8 -43.41 54.04 -54.41
C ALA A 8 -42.79 53.44 -53.13
N GLN A 9 -42.98 54.10 -51.99
CA GLN A 9 -42.74 53.48 -50.69
C GLN A 9 -43.76 52.37 -50.49
N ALA A 10 -43.30 51.12 -50.42
CA ALA A 10 -44.17 49.99 -50.14
C ALA A 10 -44.62 50.06 -48.67
N ASN A 11 -45.70 50.79 -48.41
CA ASN A 11 -46.32 50.88 -47.10
C ASN A 11 -46.90 49.51 -46.72
N GLY A 12 -46.28 48.84 -45.74
CA GLY A 12 -46.74 47.56 -45.23
C GLY A 12 -45.84 46.36 -45.53
N ILE A 13 -44.71 46.53 -46.24
CA ILE A 13 -43.66 45.50 -46.26
C ILE A 13 -42.80 45.75 -45.01
N PRO A 14 -42.81 44.87 -44.00
CA PRO A 14 -41.91 45.01 -42.86
C PRO A 14 -40.49 45.13 -43.42
N PRO A 15 -39.63 46.05 -42.93
CA PRO A 15 -38.23 45.99 -43.28
C PRO A 15 -37.79 44.55 -43.03
N LEU A 16 -37.19 43.91 -44.04
CA LEU A 16 -36.51 42.63 -43.86
C LEU A 16 -35.38 42.97 -42.89
N ALA A 17 -35.68 42.92 -41.59
CA ALA A 17 -34.74 43.25 -40.55
C ALA A 17 -33.57 42.31 -40.78
N ALA A 18 -32.37 42.87 -40.94
CA ALA A 18 -31.17 42.05 -40.94
C ALA A 18 -31.28 41.17 -39.69
N GLY A 19 -31.37 39.84 -39.89
CA GLY A 19 -31.59 38.91 -38.80
C GLY A 19 -30.56 39.19 -37.72
N GLN A 20 -31.00 39.29 -36.45
CA GLN A 20 -30.06 39.56 -35.37
C GLN A 20 -28.97 38.48 -35.38
N PRO A 21 -27.70 38.83 -35.14
CA PRO A 21 -26.63 37.85 -35.02
C PRO A 21 -27.05 36.72 -34.08
N GLY A 22 -26.88 35.48 -34.53
CA GLY A 22 -27.17 34.32 -33.69
C GLY A 22 -26.30 34.30 -32.43
N PRO A 23 -26.74 33.61 -31.37
CA PRO A 23 -25.94 33.44 -30.17
C PRO A 23 -24.62 32.70 -30.48
N PRO A 24 -23.53 33.00 -29.76
CA PRO A 24 -22.22 32.39 -30.01
C PRO A 24 -22.21 30.89 -29.65
N PRO A 25 -21.36 30.08 -30.32
CA PRO A 25 -21.23 28.66 -30.01
C PRO A 25 -20.72 28.43 -28.59
N GLN A 26 -21.20 27.36 -27.95
CA GLN A 26 -20.77 26.92 -26.63
C GLN A 26 -19.77 25.78 -26.75
N LEU A 27 -18.64 25.91 -26.06
CA LEU A 27 -17.64 24.85 -25.96
C LEU A 27 -17.60 24.31 -24.53
N ALA A 28 -17.72 23.00 -24.40
CA ALA A 28 -17.57 22.29 -23.14
C ALA A 28 -16.42 21.29 -23.22
N ILE A 29 -15.87 20.92 -22.07
CA ILE A 29 -14.95 19.78 -21.98
C ILE A 29 -15.78 18.49 -22.06
N GLY A 30 -15.38 17.60 -22.97
CA GLY A 30 -15.92 16.25 -23.09
C GLY A 30 -15.15 15.26 -22.21
N ASN A 31 -14.83 14.11 -22.76
CA ASN A 31 -14.05 13.07 -22.12
C ASN A 31 -12.58 13.47 -22.00
N VAL A 32 -12.02 13.32 -20.81
CA VAL A 32 -10.57 13.44 -20.57
C VAL A 32 -10.05 12.06 -20.22
N ASN A 33 -9.32 11.45 -21.16
CA ASN A 33 -8.79 10.11 -21.00
C ASN A 33 -7.29 10.18 -20.74
N THR A 34 -6.82 9.35 -19.79
CA THR A 34 -5.39 9.13 -19.62
C THR A 34 -4.92 8.13 -20.67
N LEU A 35 -3.91 8.50 -21.46
CA LEU A 35 -3.29 7.65 -22.46
C LEU A 35 -2.05 6.96 -21.88
N ALA A 36 -1.64 5.85 -22.51
CA ALA A 36 -0.40 5.17 -22.17
C ALA A 36 0.83 6.11 -22.26
N ALA A 37 1.84 5.81 -21.45
CA ALA A 37 3.08 6.59 -21.43
C ALA A 37 3.77 6.52 -22.80
N GLY A 38 4.24 7.67 -23.30
CA GLY A 38 4.89 7.77 -24.61
C GLY A 38 3.93 7.88 -25.81
N SER A 39 2.61 7.79 -25.60
CA SER A 39 1.63 8.10 -26.64
C SER A 39 1.60 9.61 -26.94
N SER A 40 1.25 9.97 -28.17
CA SER A 40 0.97 11.37 -28.52
C SER A 40 -0.34 11.82 -27.87
N ALA A 41 -0.39 13.06 -27.40
CA ALA A 41 -1.63 13.66 -26.93
C ALA A 41 -2.65 13.77 -28.09
N THR A 42 -3.93 13.62 -27.77
CA THR A 42 -5.02 13.74 -28.75
C THR A 42 -6.01 14.83 -28.33
N ALA A 43 -6.62 15.45 -29.32
CA ALA A 43 -7.72 16.40 -29.14
C ALA A 43 -8.72 16.17 -30.27
N ASP A 44 -10.00 16.00 -29.92
CA ASP A 44 -11.09 15.88 -30.88
C ASP A 44 -12.21 16.86 -30.52
N LEU A 45 -12.70 17.59 -31.53
CA LEU A 45 -13.78 18.54 -31.36
C LEU A 45 -15.04 17.95 -31.99
N ARG A 46 -16.00 17.60 -31.13
CA ARG A 46 -17.23 16.94 -31.54
C ARG A 46 -18.43 17.86 -31.37
N GLU A 47 -19.22 18.03 -32.42
CA GLU A 47 -20.50 18.72 -32.33
C GLU A 47 -21.48 17.91 -31.49
N THR A 48 -22.09 18.54 -30.49
CA THR A 48 -23.11 17.94 -29.62
C THR A 48 -24.51 18.47 -29.94
N ALA A 49 -24.60 19.69 -30.47
CA ALA A 49 -25.83 20.24 -31.02
C ALA A 49 -25.53 21.25 -32.15
N PRO A 50 -26.22 21.16 -33.30
CA PRO A 50 -25.99 22.06 -34.45
C PRO A 50 -26.49 23.49 -34.24
N GLY A 51 -27.26 23.76 -33.17
CA GLY A 51 -27.90 25.05 -32.92
C GLY A 51 -29.10 25.33 -33.84
N GLY A 52 -29.54 26.59 -33.87
CA GLY A 52 -30.67 27.04 -34.68
C GLY A 52 -30.98 28.53 -34.48
N PRO A 53 -32.05 29.08 -35.08
CA PRO A 53 -32.44 30.47 -34.88
C PRO A 53 -32.65 30.78 -33.39
N GLY A 54 -31.81 31.65 -32.83
CA GLY A 54 -31.83 32.00 -31.41
C GLY A 54 -31.27 30.95 -30.44
N ILE A 55 -30.76 29.81 -30.94
CA ILE A 55 -30.18 28.71 -30.15
C ILE A 55 -28.70 28.51 -30.54
N PRO A 56 -27.75 28.56 -29.59
CA PRO A 56 -26.34 28.38 -29.91
C PRO A 56 -26.04 26.93 -30.34
N SER A 57 -25.07 26.75 -31.23
CA SER A 57 -24.45 25.44 -31.44
C SER A 57 -23.57 25.07 -30.24
N ALA A 58 -23.42 23.77 -29.99
CA ALA A 58 -22.66 23.26 -28.86
C ALA A 58 -21.65 22.20 -29.33
N TYR A 59 -20.46 22.24 -28.74
CA TYR A 59 -19.34 21.34 -29.03
C TYR A 59 -18.74 20.81 -27.73
N ALA A 60 -18.21 19.59 -27.79
CA ALA A 60 -17.41 18.99 -26.75
C ALA A 60 -15.96 18.82 -27.26
N LEU A 61 -14.99 19.24 -26.45
CA LEU A 61 -13.57 18.97 -26.65
C LEU A 61 -13.17 17.74 -25.84
N ASP A 62 -12.94 16.63 -26.54
CA ASP A 62 -12.43 15.38 -25.98
C ASP A 62 -10.88 15.41 -25.99
N LEU A 63 -10.24 15.08 -24.87
CA LEU A 63 -8.78 15.15 -24.69
C LEU A 63 -8.20 13.79 -24.28
N GLY A 64 -7.11 13.39 -24.94
CA GLY A 64 -6.26 12.28 -24.51
C GLY A 64 -4.94 12.80 -23.97
N LEU A 65 -4.72 12.67 -22.66
CA LEU A 65 -3.53 13.14 -21.97
C LEU A 65 -2.60 11.95 -21.65
N PRO A 66 -1.39 11.85 -22.22
CA PRO A 66 -0.47 10.77 -21.90
C PRO A 66 0.01 10.85 -20.46
N GLN A 67 0.01 9.72 -19.77
CA GLN A 67 0.60 9.62 -18.44
C GLN A 67 2.13 9.78 -18.50
N GLY A 68 2.70 10.21 -17.37
CA GLY A 68 4.16 10.26 -17.21
C GLY A 68 4.82 8.89 -17.35
N SER A 69 6.09 8.88 -17.73
CA SER A 69 6.88 7.65 -17.74
C SER A 69 6.92 7.03 -16.34
N PRO A 70 6.86 5.69 -16.22
CA PRO A 70 7.11 5.02 -14.94
C PRO A 70 8.45 5.46 -14.35
N GLY A 71 8.50 5.59 -13.03
CA GLY A 71 9.75 5.81 -12.32
C GLY A 71 10.72 4.63 -12.50
N THR A 72 12.02 4.89 -12.33
CA THR A 72 13.03 3.82 -12.30
C THR A 72 12.74 2.85 -11.17
N VAL A 73 12.78 1.55 -11.46
CA VAL A 73 12.64 0.51 -10.44
C VAL A 73 13.79 0.65 -9.44
N GLY A 74 13.47 0.68 -8.14
CA GLY A 74 14.46 0.76 -7.08
C GLY A 74 15.33 -0.50 -7.00
N PHE A 75 16.41 -0.41 -6.24
CA PHE A 75 17.32 -1.54 -6.04
C PHE A 75 16.68 -2.61 -5.13
N LEU A 76 16.71 -3.86 -5.58
CA LEU A 76 16.29 -5.00 -4.78
C LEU A 76 17.45 -5.43 -3.87
N ILE A 77 17.24 -5.52 -2.57
CA ILE A 77 18.27 -6.01 -1.62
C ILE A 77 18.73 -7.42 -1.99
N ALA A 78 17.84 -8.25 -2.54
CA ALA A 78 18.17 -9.58 -3.06
C ALA A 78 19.15 -9.57 -4.25
N SER A 79 19.33 -8.42 -4.91
CA SER A 79 20.29 -8.22 -6.01
C SER A 79 21.61 -7.61 -5.56
N ALA A 80 21.83 -7.46 -4.24
CA ALA A 80 23.08 -6.91 -3.74
C ALA A 80 24.26 -7.86 -3.94
N GLU A 81 25.34 -7.34 -4.51
CA GLU A 81 26.55 -8.10 -4.81
C GLU A 81 27.21 -8.64 -3.54
N ASP A 82 27.04 -7.94 -2.43
CA ASP A 82 27.54 -8.33 -1.12
C ASP A 82 26.61 -9.29 -0.37
N LEU A 83 25.43 -9.61 -0.91
CA LEU A 83 24.51 -10.60 -0.33
C LEU A 83 24.71 -11.98 -0.98
N VAL A 84 24.95 -12.99 -0.14
CA VAL A 84 25.06 -14.39 -0.55
C VAL A 84 23.96 -15.21 0.10
N GLY A 85 23.16 -15.90 -0.72
CA GLY A 85 22.06 -16.76 -0.29
C GLY A 85 20.67 -16.14 -0.51
N THR A 86 19.64 -16.82 0.00
CA THR A 86 18.23 -16.41 -0.19
C THR A 86 17.68 -15.76 1.06
N LEU A 87 17.11 -14.56 0.94
CA LEU A 87 16.37 -13.92 2.03
C LEU A 87 15.15 -14.76 2.39
N VAL A 88 15.10 -15.22 3.64
CA VAL A 88 13.98 -16.00 4.19
C VAL A 88 13.37 -15.26 5.37
N ASN A 89 12.05 -15.37 5.53
CA ASN A 89 11.35 -14.76 6.65
C ASN A 89 11.89 -15.31 7.99
N GLY A 90 12.09 -14.44 8.98
CA GLY A 90 12.63 -14.80 10.30
C GLY A 90 14.15 -14.94 10.39
N ALA A 91 14.89 -14.75 9.29
CA ALA A 91 16.34 -14.62 9.32
C ALA A 91 16.78 -13.16 9.48
N THR A 92 17.97 -12.98 10.05
CA THR A 92 18.73 -11.73 10.03
C THR A 92 19.88 -11.82 9.04
N LEU A 93 20.53 -10.70 8.75
CA LEU A 93 21.74 -10.67 7.94
C LEU A 93 22.97 -10.62 8.86
N LEU A 94 23.84 -11.61 8.74
CA LEU A 94 25.13 -11.61 9.41
C LEU A 94 26.22 -11.24 8.41
N PHE A 95 27.09 -10.31 8.82
CA PHE A 95 28.27 -9.98 8.04
C PHE A 95 29.39 -10.98 8.33
N ASN A 96 29.91 -11.61 7.28
CA ASN A 96 31.11 -12.43 7.35
C ASN A 96 32.32 -11.58 6.94
N SER A 97 33.17 -11.20 7.89
CA SER A 97 34.36 -10.40 7.63
C SER A 97 35.43 -11.12 6.81
N ALA A 98 35.45 -12.46 6.80
CA ALA A 98 36.42 -13.23 6.01
C ALA A 98 36.07 -13.24 4.51
N THR A 99 34.78 -13.22 4.17
CA THR A 99 34.32 -13.19 2.77
C THR A 99 33.90 -11.79 2.32
N GLY A 100 33.70 -10.85 3.25
CA GLY A 100 33.19 -9.51 2.96
C GLY A 100 31.74 -9.52 2.47
N LYS A 101 30.95 -10.53 2.86
CA LYS A 101 29.58 -10.74 2.39
C LYS A 101 28.60 -10.86 3.55
N PHE A 102 27.38 -10.39 3.33
CA PHE A 102 26.22 -10.68 4.15
C PHE A 102 25.64 -12.03 3.74
N TYR A 103 25.21 -12.81 4.73
CA TYR A 103 24.45 -14.03 4.49
C TYR A 103 23.23 -14.07 5.41
N PRO A 104 22.07 -14.53 4.91
CA PRO A 104 20.91 -14.79 5.74
C PRO A 104 21.24 -15.90 6.73
N ALA A 105 21.04 -15.59 8.00
CA ALA A 105 21.21 -16.53 9.09
C ALA A 105 20.08 -16.32 10.09
N PRO A 106 19.71 -17.33 10.85
CA PRO A 106 18.85 -17.10 11.99
C PRO A 106 19.33 -16.04 12.97
N LEU A 107 18.35 -15.43 13.64
CA LEU A 107 18.60 -14.58 14.78
C LEU A 107 19.40 -15.35 15.86
N PRO A 108 20.42 -14.75 16.48
CA PRO A 108 21.23 -15.44 17.49
C PRO A 108 20.56 -15.56 18.87
N PHE A 109 19.45 -14.86 19.10
CA PHE A 109 18.64 -14.93 20.32
C PHE A 109 17.17 -14.92 19.91
N LEU A 110 16.46 -16.05 20.00
CA LEU A 110 15.09 -16.13 19.47
C LEU A 110 13.99 -16.13 20.52
N PHE A 111 14.23 -16.49 21.78
CA PHE A 111 13.13 -16.73 22.72
C PHE A 111 13.55 -16.75 24.19
N ALA A 112 12.69 -16.18 25.02
CA ALA A 112 12.68 -16.40 26.46
C ALA A 112 11.41 -17.17 26.79
N TYR A 113 11.57 -18.33 27.43
CA TYR A 113 10.47 -19.15 27.89
C TYR A 113 10.38 -19.00 29.41
N ASN A 114 9.25 -18.50 29.89
CA ASN A 114 9.04 -18.25 31.31
C ASN A 114 7.93 -19.15 31.85
N VAL A 115 8.18 -19.73 33.01
CA VAL A 115 7.14 -20.34 33.84
C VAL A 115 6.42 -19.22 34.59
N THR A 116 5.10 -19.11 34.43
CA THR A 116 4.28 -18.06 35.06
C THR A 116 3.78 -18.41 36.46
N GLY A 117 4.07 -19.61 36.97
CA GLY A 117 3.72 -20.03 38.32
C GLY A 117 4.13 -21.48 38.64
N ILE A 118 4.02 -21.85 39.91
CA ILE A 118 4.26 -23.21 40.43
C ILE A 118 2.87 -23.85 40.63
N PRO A 119 2.36 -24.67 39.68
CA PRO A 119 1.03 -25.25 39.77
C PRO A 119 0.88 -26.31 40.88
N THR A 120 1.99 -26.81 41.42
CA THR A 120 2.03 -27.93 42.37
C THR A 120 2.55 -27.47 43.74
N THR A 121 1.65 -26.95 44.58
CA THR A 121 1.95 -26.71 46.01
C THR A 121 1.43 -27.87 46.86
N GLY A 122 2.11 -28.23 47.94
CA GLY A 122 1.68 -29.29 48.85
C GLY A 122 2.19 -29.07 50.27
N THR A 123 1.40 -29.46 51.26
CA THR A 123 1.68 -29.28 52.70
C THR A 123 2.17 -30.56 53.37
N SER A 124 2.33 -31.66 52.62
CA SER A 124 2.66 -32.99 53.13
C SER A 124 4.11 -33.37 52.86
N GLY A 125 4.82 -33.83 53.89
CA GLY A 125 6.21 -34.31 53.77
C GLY A 125 6.32 -35.66 53.06
N GLY A 126 7.45 -35.90 52.40
CA GLY A 126 7.83 -37.21 51.86
C GLY A 126 7.40 -37.53 50.43
N GLN A 127 6.82 -36.58 49.68
CA GLN A 127 6.49 -36.78 48.27
C GLN A 127 7.39 -35.95 47.34
N VAL A 128 7.98 -36.61 46.34
CA VAL A 128 8.67 -35.95 45.21
C VAL A 128 7.61 -35.33 44.30
N ARG A 129 7.78 -34.07 43.92
CA ARG A 129 6.85 -33.33 43.06
C ARG A 129 7.63 -32.52 42.02
N THR A 130 7.15 -32.51 40.80
CA THR A 130 7.60 -31.57 39.77
C THR A 130 7.01 -30.20 40.07
N LEU A 131 7.84 -29.22 40.39
CA LEU A 131 7.42 -27.84 40.72
C LEU A 131 6.81 -27.13 39.50
N SER A 132 7.44 -27.26 38.35
CA SER A 132 6.91 -26.80 37.07
C SER A 132 7.61 -27.48 35.91
N SER A 133 7.04 -27.38 34.72
CA SER A 133 7.65 -27.82 33.48
C SER A 133 7.56 -26.72 32.42
N LEU A 134 8.57 -26.68 31.56
CA LEU A 134 8.66 -25.73 30.46
C LEU A 134 8.99 -26.51 29.19
N THR A 135 8.13 -26.38 28.17
CA THR A 135 8.35 -27.02 26.87
C THR A 135 8.96 -26.04 25.90
N ILE A 136 10.17 -26.33 25.43
CA ILE A 136 10.80 -25.62 24.32
C ILE A 136 10.39 -26.35 23.02
N PRO A 137 9.65 -25.71 22.11
CA PRO A 137 9.31 -26.31 20.81
C PRO A 137 10.58 -26.57 19.99
N ALA A 138 10.47 -27.49 19.03
CA ALA A 138 11.58 -27.85 18.15
C ALA A 138 12.11 -26.60 17.42
N GLN A 139 13.42 -26.38 17.55
CA GLN A 139 14.10 -25.26 16.90
C GLN A 139 14.63 -25.69 15.55
N THR A 140 14.59 -24.78 14.58
CA THR A 140 15.10 -25.04 13.22
C THR A 140 16.62 -24.95 13.14
N GLN A 141 17.29 -24.60 14.25
CA GLN A 141 18.75 -24.51 14.35
C GLN A 141 19.30 -25.09 15.64
N PRO A 142 20.61 -25.41 15.66
CA PRO A 142 21.33 -25.69 16.89
C PRO A 142 21.18 -24.53 17.88
N TYR A 143 20.81 -24.84 19.10
CA TYR A 143 20.71 -23.88 20.19
C TYR A 143 21.25 -24.49 21.48
N LEU A 144 21.75 -23.64 22.37
CA LEU A 144 22.14 -24.02 23.72
C LEU A 144 21.13 -23.39 24.70
N PRO A 145 20.28 -24.17 25.38
CA PRO A 145 19.38 -23.62 26.39
C PRO A 145 20.19 -23.12 27.59
N LEU A 146 20.00 -21.86 27.96
CA LEU A 146 20.46 -21.30 29.22
C LEU A 146 19.29 -21.30 30.19
N VAL A 147 19.36 -22.16 31.20
CA VAL A 147 18.28 -22.33 32.18
C VAL A 147 18.62 -21.58 33.46
N PHE A 148 17.75 -20.67 33.85
CA PHE A 148 17.81 -19.97 35.12
C PHE A 148 16.57 -20.34 35.93
N ALA A 149 16.76 -20.76 37.18
CA ALA A 149 15.67 -21.12 38.08
C ALA A 149 15.98 -20.64 39.50
N SER A 150 14.95 -20.15 40.17
CA SER A 150 14.96 -19.84 41.60
C SER A 150 13.72 -20.44 42.23
N VAL A 151 13.84 -20.93 43.46
CA VAL A 151 12.70 -21.41 44.24
C VAL A 151 12.72 -20.77 45.61
N GLU A 152 11.55 -20.32 46.06
CA GLU A 152 11.34 -19.85 47.43
C GLU A 152 10.54 -20.92 48.18
N VAL A 153 11.02 -21.29 49.37
CA VAL A 153 10.38 -22.28 50.24
C VAL A 153 10.04 -21.61 51.56
N ALA A 154 8.76 -21.62 51.93
CA ALA A 154 8.30 -21.27 53.27
C ALA A 154 7.95 -22.54 54.05
N GLY A 155 8.46 -22.68 55.28
CA GLY A 155 8.31 -23.89 56.09
C GLY A 155 8.41 -23.64 57.60
N THR A 156 8.32 -24.71 58.39
CA THR A 156 8.55 -24.68 59.85
C THR A 156 9.98 -25.14 60.16
N VAL A 157 10.37 -25.16 61.44
CA VAL A 157 11.74 -25.54 61.88
C VAL A 157 12.15 -26.96 61.46
N ASN A 158 11.19 -27.82 61.10
CA ASN A 158 11.43 -29.22 60.70
C ASN A 158 11.31 -29.43 59.17
N THR A 159 11.22 -28.36 58.37
CA THR A 159 11.13 -28.48 56.91
C THR A 159 12.49 -28.82 56.31
N LYS A 160 12.57 -29.99 55.66
CA LYS A 160 13.71 -30.39 54.82
C LYS A 160 13.28 -30.34 53.35
N VAL A 161 14.08 -29.70 52.50
CA VAL A 161 13.88 -29.67 51.05
C VAL A 161 15.15 -30.11 50.35
N ASP A 162 15.03 -31.11 49.49
CA ASP A 162 16.08 -31.54 48.58
C ASP A 162 15.64 -31.14 47.16
N LEU A 163 16.42 -30.30 46.48
CA LEU A 163 16.15 -29.82 45.12
C LEU A 163 17.07 -30.53 44.14
N TRP A 164 16.50 -31.00 43.03
CA TRP A 164 17.28 -31.64 41.97
C TRP A 164 16.85 -31.13 40.59
N PRO A 165 17.80 -30.71 39.72
CA PRO A 165 17.51 -30.46 38.31
C PRO A 165 17.33 -31.79 37.59
N GLY A 166 16.08 -32.10 37.22
CA GLY A 166 15.72 -33.25 36.40
C GLY A 166 15.91 -32.99 34.91
#